data_AF-A0A7Y2YVM8-F1
#
_entry.id   AF-A0A7Y2YVM8-F1
#
_cell.length_a   1.000
_cell.length_b   1.000
_cell.length_c   1.000
_cell.angle_alpha   90.00
_cell.angle_beta   90.00
_cell.angle_gamma   90.00
#
_symmetry.space_group_name_H-M   'P 1'
#
loop_
_entity.id
_entity.type
_entity.pdbx_description
1 polymer ?
#
loop_
_entity_poly.entity_id
_entity_poly.type
_entity_poly.pdbx_seq_one_letter_code
_entity_poly.pdbx_strand_id
1 'polypeptide(L)'
;MMSPTDSGGRTRRTDRALHWFVARRYLSSRRGRGFLSLITLIAIGGVSVGVMALIVVIGVMSGLQTDLREKILGANSHGMVLEIGEAVRMESWESVLRRVTEDPDVTAAAPFIYTEVGLNVPGGSYSEGAVLRGLADDSVSLSVTEVDEHLTSGAMPFGETESGRPGIVLGTTLANRLNLYPGKTVTVVSFQGAELTPTGIQPQLRLYEVTGLFETGLYQYDTKFAYVHLESAQSLLRMGRAVTGVEFNVQDPWNSGEVAARIRDSLGFPYSVDDWQRQNASLFSALKLEKFAMGIILLLIVLVASFNIVSTLIMVVTDKVREIGIMRAMGLTAADITRIFVLQGVVIGLVGTTVGTGLGLTLS
;
A
#
# COMPACT_ATOMS: atom_id res chain seq x y z
N MET A 1 26.24 -42.39 -79.17
CA MET A 1 26.19 -43.80 -78.71
C MET A 1 26.89 -43.86 -77.35
N MET A 2 26.27 -44.50 -76.36
CA MET A 2 26.76 -44.85 -75.01
C MET A 2 26.89 -43.79 -73.88
N SER A 3 26.00 -43.93 -72.90
CA SER A 3 26.19 -43.82 -71.43
C SER A 3 27.18 -44.92 -70.92
N PRO A 4 27.57 -45.04 -69.62
CA PRO A 4 26.99 -44.41 -68.41
C PRO A 4 27.96 -44.03 -67.24
N THR A 5 27.42 -43.28 -66.26
CA THR A 5 27.57 -43.31 -64.77
C THR A 5 28.86 -43.90 -64.13
N ASP A 6 29.47 -43.38 -63.05
CA ASP A 6 28.92 -43.20 -61.70
C ASP A 6 30.03 -42.76 -60.68
N SER A 7 29.59 -42.18 -59.55
CA SER A 7 30.12 -42.18 -58.16
C SER A 7 31.56 -41.77 -57.75
N GLY A 8 31.61 -40.90 -56.72
CA GLY A 8 32.42 -41.19 -55.52
C GLY A 8 33.54 -40.23 -55.08
N GLY A 9 33.18 -39.24 -54.25
CA GLY A 9 33.82 -39.09 -52.92
C GLY A 9 35.14 -38.31 -52.73
N ARG A 10 35.01 -37.15 -52.06
CA ARG A 10 35.91 -36.59 -51.00
C ARG A 10 37.39 -36.37 -51.38
N THR A 11 37.88 -35.14 -51.57
CA THR A 11 38.34 -34.24 -50.48
C THR A 11 39.07 -33.01 -51.06
N ARG A 12 39.13 -31.93 -50.28
CA ARG A 12 39.81 -30.59 -50.44
C ARG A 12 38.91 -29.37 -50.32
N ARG A 13 38.04 -29.52 -49.32
CA ARG A 13 37.40 -28.54 -48.43
C ARG A 13 38.38 -27.94 -47.41
N THR A 14 39.70 -27.96 -47.63
CA THR A 14 40.69 -27.83 -46.52
C THR A 14 41.27 -26.44 -46.30
N ASP A 15 41.43 -25.57 -47.29
CA ASP A 15 42.33 -24.42 -47.07
C ASP A 15 41.63 -23.14 -46.61
N ARG A 16 40.36 -22.91 -46.96
CA ARG A 16 39.56 -21.82 -46.37
C ARG A 16 38.96 -22.18 -45.00
N ALA A 17 38.73 -23.46 -44.75
CA ALA A 17 38.25 -23.95 -43.47
C ALA A 17 39.36 -23.97 -42.40
N LEU A 18 40.63 -24.19 -42.77
CA LEU A 18 41.74 -24.27 -41.84
C LEU A 18 42.13 -22.91 -41.23
N HIS A 19 42.34 -21.87 -42.05
CA HIS A 19 42.88 -20.60 -41.55
C HIS A 19 41.84 -19.71 -40.84
N TRP A 20 40.54 -19.94 -41.06
CA TRP A 20 39.46 -19.31 -40.28
C TRP A 20 39.10 -20.14 -39.03
N PHE A 21 39.24 -21.47 -39.07
CA PHE A 21 39.28 -22.28 -37.83
C PHE A 21 40.42 -21.82 -36.90
N VAL A 22 41.51 -21.31 -37.48
CA VAL A 22 42.56 -20.57 -36.77
C VAL A 22 42.11 -19.17 -36.28
N ALA A 23 41.18 -18.46 -36.96
CA ALA A 23 40.67 -17.15 -36.50
C ALA A 23 40.34 -17.15 -35.02
N ARG A 24 39.43 -18.04 -34.69
CA ARG A 24 38.64 -17.90 -33.49
C ARG A 24 39.33 -18.45 -32.25
N ARG A 25 40.38 -19.25 -32.47
CA ARG A 25 41.30 -19.72 -31.44
C ARG A 25 42.35 -18.68 -31.04
N TYR A 26 42.57 -17.65 -31.88
CA TYR A 26 43.47 -16.53 -31.53
C TYR A 26 42.78 -15.39 -30.77
N LEU A 27 41.45 -15.23 -30.92
CA LEU A 27 40.64 -14.56 -29.87
C LEU A 27 40.75 -15.30 -28.52
N SER A 28 41.19 -16.56 -28.54
CA SER A 28 41.32 -17.44 -27.38
C SER A 28 42.78 -17.65 -26.90
N SER A 29 43.79 -16.89 -27.35
CA SER A 29 45.18 -17.04 -26.89
C SER A 29 45.68 -15.85 -26.05
N ARG A 30 45.63 -16.09 -24.75
CA ARG A 30 46.07 -15.22 -23.63
C ARG A 30 47.58 -15.03 -23.63
N ARG A 31 48.02 -13.86 -23.17
CA ARG A 31 48.89 -13.80 -21.98
C ARG A 31 48.39 -12.71 -21.04
N GLY A 32 47.44 -13.10 -20.19
CA GLY A 32 47.23 -12.50 -18.86
C GLY A 32 46.09 -11.50 -18.66
N ARG A 33 45.66 -10.71 -19.67
CA ARG A 33 44.79 -9.53 -19.40
C ARG A 33 43.28 -9.68 -19.67
N GLY A 34 42.86 -10.38 -20.73
CA GLY A 34 41.43 -10.43 -21.12
C GLY A 34 40.53 -11.28 -20.23
N PHE A 35 41.04 -12.38 -19.67
CA PHE A 35 40.24 -13.28 -18.82
C PHE A 35 39.93 -12.65 -17.45
N LEU A 36 40.93 -11.98 -16.85
CA LEU A 36 40.75 -11.20 -15.63
C LEU A 36 39.78 -10.03 -15.83
N SER A 37 39.79 -9.39 -17.02
CA SER A 37 38.84 -8.33 -17.37
C SER A 37 37.39 -8.84 -17.47
N LEU A 38 37.17 -10.04 -18.03
CA LEU A 38 35.83 -10.62 -18.14
C LEU A 38 35.28 -11.03 -16.77
N ILE A 39 36.12 -11.63 -15.92
CA ILE A 39 35.74 -12.02 -14.56
C ILE A 39 35.36 -10.79 -13.73
N THR A 40 36.17 -9.73 -13.82
CA THR A 40 35.88 -8.47 -13.12
C THR A 40 34.58 -7.83 -13.62
N LEU A 41 34.30 -7.89 -14.94
CA LEU A 41 33.04 -7.41 -15.51
C LEU A 41 31.83 -8.21 -15.00
N ILE A 42 31.93 -9.54 -14.92
CA ILE A 42 30.86 -10.39 -14.39
C ILE A 42 30.61 -10.09 -12.91
N ALA A 43 31.67 -9.89 -12.12
CA ALA A 43 31.55 -9.55 -10.71
C ALA A 43 30.91 -8.17 -10.48
N ILE A 44 31.38 -7.15 -11.21
CA ILE A 44 30.78 -5.81 -11.18
C ILE A 44 29.32 -5.88 -11.63
N GLY A 45 29.02 -6.63 -12.69
CA GLY A 45 27.67 -6.84 -13.19
C GLY A 45 26.75 -7.52 -12.16
N GLY A 46 27.23 -8.57 -11.49
CA GLY A 46 26.48 -9.25 -10.43
C GLY A 46 26.15 -8.33 -9.26
N VAL A 47 27.12 -7.54 -8.79
CA VAL A 47 26.90 -6.54 -7.73
C VAL A 47 25.96 -5.44 -8.20
N SER A 48 26.15 -4.92 -9.42
CA SER A 48 25.31 -3.85 -9.98
C SER A 48 23.85 -4.28 -10.09
N VAL A 49 23.59 -5.48 -10.63
CA VAL A 49 22.24 -6.04 -10.75
C VAL A 49 21.62 -6.29 -9.38
N GLY A 50 22.39 -6.82 -8.41
CA GLY A 50 21.90 -7.02 -7.05
C GLY A 50 21.49 -5.73 -6.36
N VAL A 51 22.32 -4.67 -6.46
CA VAL A 51 22.03 -3.34 -5.90
C VAL A 51 20.88 -2.65 -6.63
N MET A 52 20.83 -2.74 -7.95
CA MET A 52 19.72 -2.19 -8.76
C MET A 52 18.39 -2.84 -8.37
N ALA A 53 18.33 -4.17 -8.35
CA ALA A 53 17.13 -4.92 -7.99
C ALA A 53 16.68 -4.56 -6.56
N LEU A 54 17.62 -4.41 -5.63
CA LEU A 54 17.34 -3.98 -4.27
C LEU A 54 16.65 -2.59 -4.23
N ILE A 55 17.23 -1.61 -4.92
CA ILE A 55 16.69 -0.24 -4.93
C ILE A 55 15.28 -0.21 -5.52
N VAL A 56 15.07 -0.90 -6.64
CA VAL A 56 13.75 -0.96 -7.30
C VAL A 56 12.70 -1.59 -6.37
N VAL A 57 13.03 -2.73 -5.75
CA VAL A 57 12.10 -3.41 -4.84
C VAL A 57 11.76 -2.52 -3.63
N ILE A 58 12.76 -1.90 -3.00
CA ILE A 58 12.51 -0.99 -1.87
C ILE A 58 11.68 0.23 -2.31
N GLY A 59 11.99 0.80 -3.48
CA GLY A 59 11.32 1.99 -4.03
C GLY A 59 9.85 1.73 -4.31
N VAL A 60 9.54 0.71 -5.12
CA VAL A 60 8.16 0.33 -5.45
C VAL A 60 7.35 0.05 -4.19
N MET A 61 7.93 -0.66 -3.23
CA MET A 61 7.21 -1.07 -2.03
C MET A 61 7.01 0.08 -1.05
N SER A 62 8.00 0.96 -0.91
CA SER A 62 7.85 2.17 -0.10
C SER A 62 6.82 3.12 -0.72
N GLY A 63 6.81 3.23 -2.06
CA GLY A 63 5.80 3.98 -2.81
C GLY A 63 4.39 3.42 -2.61
N LEU A 64 4.19 2.12 -2.84
CA LEU A 64 2.90 1.45 -2.63
C LEU A 64 2.41 1.61 -1.18
N GLN A 65 3.28 1.44 -0.19
CA GLN A 65 2.90 1.62 1.20
C GLN A 65 2.48 3.05 1.49
N THR A 66 3.20 4.03 0.96
CA THR A 66 2.88 5.45 1.14
C THR A 66 1.53 5.78 0.51
N ASP A 67 1.29 5.36 -0.73
CA ASP A 67 0.01 5.52 -1.43
C ASP A 67 -1.16 4.85 -0.67
N LEU A 68 -0.97 3.61 -0.19
CA LEU A 68 -1.99 2.92 0.61
C LEU A 68 -2.28 3.65 1.92
N ARG A 69 -1.26 4.22 2.57
CA ARG A 69 -1.42 4.95 3.84
C ARG A 69 -2.13 6.28 3.63
N GLU A 70 -1.73 7.05 2.63
CA GLU A 70 -2.35 8.33 2.30
C GLU A 70 -3.84 8.14 1.97
N LYS A 71 -4.19 7.11 1.19
CA LYS A 71 -5.59 6.79 0.89
C LYS A 71 -6.41 6.37 2.11
N ILE A 72 -5.80 5.68 3.08
CA ILE A 72 -6.50 5.31 4.32
C ILE A 72 -6.74 6.55 5.20
N LEU A 73 -5.75 7.45 5.27
CA LEU A 73 -5.81 8.66 6.08
C LEU A 73 -6.78 9.71 5.53
N GLY A 74 -6.76 9.96 4.21
CA GLY A 74 -7.64 10.97 3.60
C GLY A 74 -9.12 10.60 3.54
N ALA A 75 -9.49 9.34 3.86
CA ALA A 75 -10.88 8.88 3.82
C ALA A 75 -11.49 8.64 5.21
N ASN A 76 -10.74 8.81 6.30
CA ASN A 76 -11.19 8.46 7.65
C ASN A 76 -10.72 9.45 8.70
N SER A 77 -11.49 9.51 9.79
CA SER A 77 -11.02 10.12 11.02
C SER A 77 -9.81 9.41 11.60
N HIS A 78 -8.89 10.16 12.21
CA HIS A 78 -7.69 9.58 12.81
C HIS A 78 -8.01 8.74 14.07
N GLY A 79 -9.14 8.99 14.72
CA GLY A 79 -9.64 8.14 15.79
C GLY A 79 -11.11 8.36 16.10
N MET A 80 -11.67 7.45 16.88
CA MET A 80 -13.05 7.52 17.35
C MET A 80 -13.20 7.04 18.78
N VAL A 81 -14.13 7.66 19.47
CA VAL A 81 -14.60 7.32 20.81
C VAL A 81 -15.96 6.66 20.69
N LEU A 82 -16.08 5.45 21.22
CA LEU A 82 -17.31 4.67 21.27
C LEU A 82 -17.68 4.40 22.73
N GLU A 83 -18.98 4.34 23.01
CA GLU A 83 -19.47 3.89 24.31
C GLU A 83 -19.60 2.37 24.33
N ILE A 84 -19.01 1.72 25.33
CA ILE A 84 -19.06 0.27 25.52
C ILE A 84 -20.42 -0.09 26.13
N GLY A 85 -21.23 -0.86 25.41
CA GLY A 85 -22.55 -1.29 25.89
C GLY A 85 -23.32 -2.16 24.91
N GLU A 86 -24.53 -2.59 25.30
CA GLU A 86 -25.42 -3.42 24.47
C GLU A 86 -26.00 -2.67 23.26
N ALA A 87 -26.13 -1.34 23.37
CA ALA A 87 -26.53 -0.47 22.27
C ALA A 87 -25.36 0.47 21.96
N VAL A 88 -24.90 0.48 20.72
CA VAL A 88 -23.92 1.47 20.22
C VAL A 88 -24.63 2.83 20.13
N ARG A 89 -24.81 3.45 21.30
CA ARG A 89 -25.63 4.64 21.52
C ARG A 89 -25.02 5.46 22.64
N MET A 90 -24.44 6.59 22.27
CA MET A 90 -23.84 7.57 23.15
C MET A 90 -24.79 8.75 23.36
N GLU A 91 -25.37 8.85 24.56
CA GLU A 91 -26.28 9.95 24.90
C GLU A 91 -25.53 11.20 25.37
N SER A 92 -24.38 11.00 26.04
CA SER A 92 -23.57 12.10 26.62
C SER A 92 -22.45 12.54 25.67
N TRP A 93 -22.70 12.57 24.37
CA TRP A 93 -21.64 12.86 23.40
C TRP A 93 -21.15 14.32 23.50
N GLU A 94 -21.97 15.26 23.95
CA GLU A 94 -21.56 16.66 24.10
C GLU A 94 -20.49 16.85 25.21
N SER A 95 -20.47 16.01 26.25
CA SER A 95 -19.40 16.05 27.26
C SER A 95 -18.14 15.36 26.75
N VAL A 96 -18.28 14.23 26.06
CA VAL A 96 -17.17 13.51 25.43
C VAL A 96 -16.49 14.39 24.39
N LEU A 97 -17.25 15.04 23.51
CA LEU A 97 -16.73 15.93 22.48
C LEU A 97 -15.87 17.04 23.09
N ARG A 98 -16.39 17.74 24.11
CA ARG A 98 -15.61 18.78 24.82
C ARG A 98 -14.30 18.25 25.37
N ARG A 99 -14.33 17.06 25.97
CA ARG A 99 -13.13 16.45 26.56
C ARG A 99 -12.10 16.00 25.52
N VAL A 100 -12.57 15.56 24.35
CA VAL A 100 -11.72 15.22 23.20
C VAL A 100 -11.07 16.48 22.62
N THR A 101 -11.83 17.56 22.44
CA THR A 101 -11.32 18.85 21.92
C THR A 101 -10.33 19.54 22.87
N GLU A 102 -10.30 19.18 24.16
CA GLU A 102 -9.33 19.71 25.12
C GLU A 102 -7.91 19.14 24.96
N ASP A 103 -7.73 18.03 24.24
CA ASP A 103 -6.38 17.50 23.98
C ASP A 103 -5.65 18.38 22.95
N PRO A 104 -4.41 18.83 23.22
CA PRO A 104 -3.71 19.80 22.38
C PRO A 104 -3.35 19.26 20.99
N ASP A 105 -3.28 17.94 20.81
CA ASP A 105 -2.93 17.34 19.53
C ASP A 105 -4.17 17.11 18.64
N VAL A 106 -5.38 17.33 19.16
CA VAL A 106 -6.65 17.21 18.40
C VAL A 106 -6.90 18.47 17.60
N THR A 107 -7.08 18.33 16.28
CA THR A 107 -7.33 19.44 15.35
C THR A 107 -8.81 19.68 15.10
N ALA A 108 -9.59 18.60 15.02
CA ALA A 108 -11.03 18.62 14.79
C ALA A 108 -11.68 17.42 15.48
N ALA A 109 -12.92 17.60 15.95
CA ALA A 109 -13.71 16.50 16.51
C ALA A 109 -15.19 16.74 16.23
N ALA A 110 -15.94 15.66 16.00
CA ALA A 110 -17.33 15.72 15.59
C ALA A 110 -18.13 14.49 16.04
N PRO A 111 -19.43 14.65 16.33
CA PRO A 111 -20.31 13.51 16.55
C PRO A 111 -20.63 12.81 15.24
N PHE A 112 -20.77 11.48 15.28
CA PHE A 112 -21.16 10.71 14.10
C PHE A 112 -22.13 9.57 14.44
N ILE A 113 -22.91 9.17 13.45
CA ILE A 113 -23.66 7.91 13.46
C ILE A 113 -23.03 6.95 12.47
N TYR A 114 -22.90 5.68 12.86
CA TYR A 114 -22.43 4.59 12.03
C TYR A 114 -23.35 3.38 12.23
N THR A 115 -24.01 2.94 11.15
CA THR A 115 -24.90 1.77 11.18
C THR A 115 -24.86 1.05 9.83
N GLU A 116 -25.11 -0.26 9.84
CA GLU A 116 -25.38 -1.02 8.62
C GLU A 116 -26.86 -0.91 8.25
N VAL A 117 -27.15 -0.74 6.95
CA VAL A 117 -28.50 -0.58 6.40
C VAL A 117 -28.65 -1.35 5.09
N GLY A 118 -29.89 -1.68 4.74
CA GLY A 118 -30.25 -2.10 3.39
C GLY A 118 -30.65 -0.90 2.54
N LEU A 119 -30.18 -0.84 1.30
CA LEU A 119 -30.61 0.15 0.29
C LEU A 119 -31.44 -0.54 -0.78
N ASN A 120 -32.63 0.00 -1.03
CA ASN A 120 -33.57 -0.51 -2.02
C ASN A 120 -34.07 0.62 -2.92
N VAL A 121 -34.07 0.39 -4.22
CA VAL A 121 -34.73 1.32 -5.15
C VAL A 121 -36.25 1.12 -5.06
N PRO A 122 -37.06 2.18 -4.93
CA PRO A 122 -38.52 2.05 -4.91
C PRO A 122 -39.04 1.30 -6.14
N GLY A 123 -39.82 0.23 -5.92
CA GLY A 123 -40.33 -0.63 -6.99
C GLY A 123 -39.32 -1.62 -7.57
N GLY A 124 -38.07 -1.61 -7.09
CA GLY A 124 -37.04 -2.60 -7.43
C GLY A 124 -37.07 -3.81 -6.49
N SER A 125 -36.61 -4.95 -6.99
CA SER A 125 -36.47 -6.20 -6.23
C SER A 125 -35.03 -6.45 -5.73
N TYR A 126 -34.12 -5.52 -5.99
CA TYR A 126 -32.70 -5.64 -5.68
C TYR A 126 -32.34 -4.77 -4.48
N SER A 127 -31.72 -5.39 -3.48
CA SER A 127 -31.24 -4.74 -2.26
C SER A 127 -29.72 -4.84 -2.20
N GLU A 128 -29.07 -3.75 -1.82
CA GLU A 128 -27.65 -3.74 -1.49
C GLU A 128 -27.46 -3.44 0.00
N GLY A 129 -26.43 -4.03 0.61
CA GLY A 129 -26.02 -3.68 1.97
C GLY A 129 -25.07 -2.48 1.94
N ALA A 130 -25.33 -1.49 2.79
CA ALA A 130 -24.52 -0.29 2.89
C ALA A 130 -24.22 0.07 4.35
N VAL A 131 -23.20 0.89 4.54
CA VAL A 131 -22.89 1.57 5.79
C VAL A 131 -23.43 2.99 5.68
N LEU A 132 -24.39 3.34 6.53
CA LEU A 132 -24.93 4.69 6.64
C LEU A 132 -24.13 5.47 7.69
N ARG A 133 -23.52 6.56 7.25
CA ARG A 133 -22.82 7.54 8.08
C ARG A 133 -23.70 8.79 8.25
N GLY A 134 -24.01 9.15 9.49
CA GLY A 134 -24.68 10.41 9.81
C GLY A 134 -23.66 11.46 10.26
N LEU A 135 -23.54 12.57 9.53
CA LEU A 135 -22.59 13.64 9.81
C LEU A 135 -23.32 14.96 10.07
N ALA A 136 -22.79 15.77 11.00
CA ALA A 136 -23.32 17.12 11.20
C ALA A 136 -22.87 18.03 10.05
N ASP A 137 -23.73 18.96 9.64
CA ASP A 137 -23.48 19.91 8.57
C ASP A 137 -22.70 21.14 9.07
N ASP A 138 -21.56 20.90 9.73
CA ASP A 138 -20.63 21.94 10.13
C ASP A 138 -19.22 21.70 9.53
N SER A 139 -18.48 22.79 9.30
CA SER A 139 -17.17 22.72 8.66
C SER A 139 -16.18 21.83 9.42
N VAL A 140 -16.36 21.69 10.73
CA VAL A 140 -15.52 20.84 11.59
C VAL A 140 -15.80 19.37 11.30
N SER A 141 -17.05 18.96 11.26
CA SER A 141 -17.47 17.58 10.97
C SER A 141 -17.10 17.16 9.56
N LEU A 142 -17.23 18.08 8.60
CA LEU A 142 -16.79 17.86 7.23
C LEU A 142 -15.28 17.68 7.15
N SER A 143 -14.50 18.51 7.85
CA SER A 143 -13.04 18.38 7.92
C SER A 143 -12.53 17.11 8.62
N VAL A 144 -13.39 16.37 9.33
CA VAL A 144 -12.99 15.12 9.98
C VAL A 144 -13.04 13.93 9.02
N THR A 145 -13.93 13.94 8.01
CA THR A 145 -14.09 12.83 7.06
C THR A 145 -13.64 13.16 5.63
N GLU A 146 -13.43 14.44 5.29
CA GLU A 146 -12.96 14.93 3.97
C GLU A 146 -13.78 14.43 2.76
N VAL A 147 -15.02 13.97 2.99
CA VAL A 147 -15.90 13.38 1.95
C VAL A 147 -16.26 14.41 0.87
N ASP A 148 -16.31 15.69 1.24
CA ASP A 148 -16.57 16.81 0.36
C ASP A 148 -15.48 17.00 -0.71
N GLU A 149 -14.22 16.70 -0.39
CA GLU A 149 -13.10 16.77 -1.34
C GLU A 149 -13.18 15.67 -2.42
N HIS A 150 -13.92 14.60 -2.14
CA HIS A 150 -14.05 13.41 -3.00
C HIS A 150 -15.37 13.37 -3.80
N LEU A 151 -16.14 14.45 -3.83
CA LEU A 151 -17.38 14.51 -4.61
C LEU A 151 -17.11 14.49 -6.12
N THR A 152 -17.72 13.54 -6.82
CA THR A 152 -17.65 13.42 -8.29
C THR A 152 -18.81 14.12 -8.98
N SER A 153 -19.97 14.21 -8.32
CA SER A 153 -21.16 14.88 -8.84
C SER A 153 -22.13 15.29 -7.75
N GLY A 154 -22.95 16.30 -8.03
CA GLY A 154 -23.89 16.86 -7.07
C GLY A 154 -23.24 17.85 -6.11
N ALA A 155 -23.92 18.13 -5.00
CA ALA A 155 -23.42 19.03 -3.97
C ALA A 155 -23.82 18.49 -2.60
N MET A 156 -22.95 18.74 -1.61
CA MET A 156 -23.39 18.88 -0.23
C MET A 156 -24.20 20.18 -0.18
N PRO A 157 -25.46 20.13 0.29
CA PRO A 157 -25.71 19.80 1.68
C PRO A 157 -26.49 18.50 1.88
N PHE A 158 -26.37 17.97 3.09
CA PHE A 158 -27.20 16.87 3.58
C PHE A 158 -28.67 17.29 3.88
N GLY A 159 -29.04 18.52 3.56
CA GLY A 159 -30.30 19.16 3.91
C GLY A 159 -31.53 18.64 3.15
N GLU A 160 -32.66 19.30 3.37
CA GLU A 160 -33.89 19.03 2.62
C GLU A 160 -33.70 19.40 1.15
N THR A 161 -33.94 18.44 0.26
CA THR A 161 -33.93 18.66 -1.18
C THR A 161 -35.14 19.47 -1.62
N GLU A 162 -35.18 19.94 -2.88
CA GLU A 162 -36.36 20.63 -3.44
C GLU A 162 -37.65 19.79 -3.32
N SER A 163 -37.52 18.46 -3.21
CA SER A 163 -38.66 17.56 -2.99
C SER A 163 -39.12 17.45 -1.52
N GLY A 164 -38.44 18.14 -0.59
CA GLY A 164 -38.67 18.06 0.86
C GLY A 164 -38.19 16.75 1.48
N ARG A 165 -37.36 15.97 0.78
CA ARG A 165 -36.81 14.70 1.27
C ARG A 165 -35.41 14.92 1.83
N PRO A 166 -34.96 14.10 2.80
CA PRO A 166 -33.59 14.17 3.26
C PRO A 166 -32.64 13.72 2.15
N GLY A 167 -31.54 14.45 1.97
CA GLY A 167 -30.47 14.11 1.03
C GLY A 167 -29.64 12.90 1.48
N ILE A 168 -29.14 12.14 0.51
CA ILE A 168 -28.14 11.09 0.70
C ILE A 168 -27.04 11.19 -0.36
N VAL A 169 -25.80 11.10 0.07
CA VAL A 169 -24.63 11.03 -0.82
C VAL A 169 -24.16 9.59 -0.85
N LEU A 170 -23.97 9.02 -2.04
CA LEU A 170 -23.62 7.61 -2.23
C LEU A 170 -22.23 7.45 -2.84
N GLY A 171 -21.53 6.37 -2.49
CA GLY A 171 -20.33 5.98 -3.22
C GLY A 171 -20.67 5.68 -4.68
N THR A 172 -19.82 6.10 -5.61
CA THR A 172 -20.08 6.00 -7.06
C THR A 172 -20.35 4.55 -7.48
N THR A 173 -19.63 3.57 -6.92
CA THR A 173 -19.85 2.14 -7.24
C THR A 173 -21.17 1.64 -6.67
N LEU A 174 -21.54 2.03 -5.45
CA LEU A 174 -22.83 1.69 -4.82
C LEU A 174 -24.00 2.23 -5.62
N ALA A 175 -23.93 3.50 -6.03
CA ALA A 175 -24.95 4.14 -6.84
C ALA A 175 -25.12 3.45 -8.20
N ASN A 176 -24.01 3.11 -8.88
CA ASN A 176 -24.03 2.41 -10.16
C ASN A 176 -24.71 1.03 -10.08
N ARG A 177 -24.49 0.26 -9.00
CA ARG A 177 -25.14 -1.05 -8.81
C ARG A 177 -26.65 -0.95 -8.62
N LEU A 178 -27.10 0.10 -7.96
CA LEU A 178 -28.51 0.41 -7.77
C LEU A 178 -29.11 1.23 -8.93
N ASN A 179 -28.30 1.58 -9.95
CA ASN A 179 -28.67 2.47 -11.05
C ASN A 179 -29.26 3.81 -10.57
N LEU A 180 -28.63 4.39 -9.54
CA LEU A 180 -28.98 5.65 -8.91
C LEU A 180 -28.07 6.79 -9.41
N TYR A 181 -28.66 7.97 -9.54
CA TYR A 181 -27.98 9.22 -9.94
C TYR A 181 -28.61 10.37 -9.14
N PRO A 182 -27.96 11.55 -9.05
CA PRO A 182 -28.55 12.71 -8.38
C PRO A 182 -29.98 13.00 -8.85
N GLY A 183 -30.89 13.26 -7.90
CA GLY A 183 -32.33 13.45 -8.11
C GLY A 183 -33.18 12.17 -8.09
N LYS A 184 -32.57 10.98 -8.00
CA LYS A 184 -33.30 9.72 -7.78
C LYS A 184 -33.50 9.45 -6.29
N THR A 185 -34.46 8.60 -5.95
CA THR A 185 -34.76 8.24 -4.56
C THR A 185 -34.35 6.81 -4.24
N VAL A 186 -33.91 6.60 -2.99
CA VAL A 186 -33.57 5.29 -2.44
C VAL A 186 -34.24 5.11 -1.08
N THR A 187 -34.75 3.91 -0.82
CA THR A 187 -35.29 3.51 0.48
C THR A 187 -34.17 2.92 1.32
N VAL A 188 -33.92 3.54 2.47
CA VAL A 188 -33.00 3.03 3.48
C VAL A 188 -33.80 2.19 4.48
N VAL A 189 -33.31 0.99 4.76
CA VAL A 189 -33.91 0.00 5.65
C VAL A 189 -32.96 -0.27 6.80
N SER A 190 -33.40 -0.04 8.04
CA SER A 190 -32.62 -0.35 9.24
C SER A 190 -33.39 -1.26 10.20
N PHE A 191 -32.69 -2.24 10.75
CA PHE A 191 -33.19 -3.05 11.87
C PHE A 191 -32.86 -2.44 13.23
N GLN A 192 -31.96 -1.45 13.27
CA GLN A 192 -31.70 -0.68 14.48
C GLN A 192 -32.85 0.30 14.70
N GLY A 193 -33.38 0.33 15.93
CA GLY A 193 -34.62 1.05 16.24
C GLY A 193 -35.88 0.36 15.71
N ALA A 194 -35.81 -0.91 15.30
CA ALA A 194 -36.98 -1.69 14.90
C ALA A 194 -37.96 -1.89 16.07
N GLU A 195 -39.25 -1.93 15.75
CA GLU A 195 -40.32 -2.18 16.72
C GLU A 195 -40.75 -3.66 16.69
N LEU A 196 -41.00 -4.21 17.87
CA LEU A 196 -41.66 -5.49 18.02
C LEU A 196 -43.17 -5.29 17.89
N THR A 197 -43.73 -5.77 16.77
CA THR A 197 -45.17 -5.79 16.53
C THR A 197 -45.72 -7.21 16.67
N PRO A 198 -47.03 -7.41 16.87
CA PRO A 198 -47.63 -8.75 16.90
C PRO A 198 -47.38 -9.56 15.62
N THR A 199 -47.10 -8.89 14.50
CA THR A 199 -46.80 -9.49 13.19
C THR A 199 -45.30 -9.74 12.97
N GLY A 200 -44.42 -9.36 13.90
CA GLY A 200 -42.98 -9.55 13.81
C GLY A 200 -42.17 -8.29 14.07
N ILE A 201 -40.86 -8.36 13.78
CA ILE A 201 -39.95 -7.22 13.87
C ILE A 201 -40.17 -6.33 12.65
N GLN A 202 -40.62 -5.09 12.88
CA GLN A 202 -40.83 -4.10 11.82
C GLN A 202 -39.58 -3.20 11.69
N PRO A 203 -38.82 -3.27 10.58
CA PRO A 203 -37.67 -2.38 10.37
C PRO A 203 -38.11 -0.95 10.14
N GLN A 204 -37.20 -0.01 10.42
CA GLN A 204 -37.36 1.40 10.07
C GLN A 204 -37.08 1.58 8.58
N LEU A 205 -37.99 2.25 7.89
CA LEU A 205 -37.93 2.54 6.46
C LEU A 205 -38.01 4.05 6.27
N ARG A 206 -37.06 4.63 5.51
CA ARG A 206 -37.13 6.04 5.14
C ARG A 206 -36.65 6.24 3.71
N LEU A 207 -37.36 7.09 2.97
CA LEU A 207 -36.96 7.47 1.61
C LEU A 207 -36.02 8.67 1.65
N TYR A 208 -34.90 8.56 0.94
CA TYR A 208 -33.91 9.61 0.75
C TYR A 208 -33.82 9.96 -0.74
N GLU A 209 -33.41 11.19 -1.03
CA GLU A 209 -33.08 11.64 -2.38
C GLU A 209 -31.56 11.72 -2.54
N VAL A 210 -31.04 11.12 -3.61
CA VAL A 210 -29.61 11.14 -3.92
C VAL A 210 -29.22 12.56 -4.33
N THR A 211 -28.38 13.22 -3.55
CA THR A 211 -27.94 14.61 -3.80
C THR A 211 -26.57 14.67 -4.45
N GLY A 212 -25.74 13.66 -4.24
CA GLY A 212 -24.40 13.59 -4.81
C GLY A 212 -23.80 12.20 -4.79
N LEU A 213 -22.68 12.07 -5.50
CA LEU A 213 -21.85 10.88 -5.56
C LEU A 213 -20.42 11.22 -5.16
N PHE A 214 -19.72 10.31 -4.48
CA PHE A 214 -18.30 10.46 -4.13
C PHE A 214 -17.47 9.28 -4.65
N GLU A 215 -16.16 9.51 -4.81
CA GLU A 215 -15.17 8.49 -5.17
C GLU A 215 -13.85 8.74 -4.43
N THR A 216 -13.54 7.84 -3.51
CA THR A 216 -12.31 7.86 -2.69
C THR A 216 -11.16 7.10 -3.34
N GLY A 217 -11.45 6.27 -4.35
CA GLY A 217 -10.50 5.34 -4.95
C GLY A 217 -10.30 4.05 -4.13
N LEU A 218 -10.92 3.96 -2.95
CA LEU A 218 -10.98 2.74 -2.15
C LEU A 218 -12.28 2.00 -2.44
N TYR A 219 -12.17 0.87 -3.12
CA TYR A 219 -13.31 0.05 -3.53
C TYR A 219 -14.30 -0.26 -2.40
N GLN A 220 -13.81 -0.50 -1.18
CA GLN A 220 -14.68 -0.81 -0.04
C GLN A 220 -15.56 0.37 0.39
N TYR A 221 -15.05 1.61 0.27
CA TYR A 221 -15.77 2.83 0.61
C TYR A 221 -16.77 3.16 -0.50
N ASP A 222 -16.29 3.18 -1.75
CA ASP A 222 -17.10 3.55 -2.92
C ASP A 222 -18.25 2.56 -3.19
N THR A 223 -18.17 1.34 -2.65
CA THR A 223 -19.19 0.28 -2.79
C THR A 223 -20.15 0.21 -1.61
N LYS A 224 -19.79 0.70 -0.41
CA LYS A 224 -20.61 0.48 0.80
C LYS A 224 -21.08 1.75 1.48
N PHE A 225 -20.37 2.86 1.37
CA PHE A 225 -20.64 4.02 2.20
C PHE A 225 -21.73 4.92 1.60
N ALA A 226 -22.62 5.38 2.48
CA ALA A 226 -23.66 6.34 2.20
C ALA A 226 -23.69 7.39 3.32
N TYR A 227 -23.70 8.67 2.97
CA TYR A 227 -23.66 9.78 3.93
C TYR A 227 -24.98 10.54 3.95
N VAL A 228 -25.47 10.86 5.13
CA VAL A 228 -26.69 11.64 5.37
C VAL A 228 -26.48 12.64 6.50
N HIS A 229 -27.41 13.57 6.68
CA HIS A 229 -27.39 14.48 7.81
C HIS A 229 -27.53 13.69 9.12
N LEU A 230 -26.81 14.12 10.16
CA LEU A 230 -26.85 13.52 11.49
C LEU A 230 -28.29 13.40 12.00
N GLU A 231 -29.10 14.45 11.87
CA GLU A 231 -30.51 14.44 12.31
C GLU A 231 -31.37 13.45 11.51
N SER A 232 -31.10 13.30 10.21
CA SER A 232 -31.80 12.34 9.36
C SER A 232 -31.51 10.90 9.77
N ALA A 233 -30.24 10.60 10.09
CA ALA A 233 -29.82 9.32 10.65
C ALA A 233 -30.40 9.08 12.05
N GLN A 234 -30.36 10.08 12.94
CA GLN A 234 -30.95 10.00 14.28
C GLN A 234 -32.44 9.68 14.22
N SER A 235 -33.17 10.32 13.32
CA SER A 235 -34.59 10.11 13.13
C SER A 235 -34.90 8.73 12.52
N LEU A 236 -34.09 8.23 11.56
CA LEU A 236 -34.22 6.88 11.02
C LEU A 236 -34.03 5.81 12.10
N LEU A 237 -33.00 5.96 12.93
CA LEU A 237 -32.62 4.97 13.95
C LEU A 237 -33.35 5.17 15.29
N ARG A 238 -34.22 6.18 15.38
CA ARG A 238 -34.93 6.60 16.61
C ARG A 238 -33.96 6.85 17.77
N MET A 239 -32.85 7.50 17.47
CA MET A 239 -31.80 7.78 18.44
C MET A 239 -32.07 9.01 19.32
N GLY A 240 -33.07 9.83 18.97
CA GLY A 240 -33.24 11.13 19.63
C GLY A 240 -31.99 11.99 19.39
N ARG A 241 -31.38 12.51 20.46
CA ARG A 241 -30.11 13.25 20.39
C ARG A 241 -28.86 12.39 20.48
N ALA A 242 -29.00 11.08 20.69
CA ALA A 242 -27.86 10.19 20.83
C ALA A 242 -27.16 9.98 19.48
N VAL A 243 -25.89 9.59 19.54
CA VAL A 243 -25.05 9.30 18.37
C VAL A 243 -24.33 7.97 18.57
N THR A 244 -23.61 7.48 17.57
CA THR A 244 -22.81 6.24 17.72
C THR A 244 -21.54 6.55 18.52
N GLY A 245 -20.91 7.69 18.24
CA GLY A 245 -19.70 8.11 18.93
C GLY A 245 -19.23 9.50 18.52
N VAL A 246 -18.01 9.82 18.95
CA VAL A 246 -17.29 11.06 18.58
C VAL A 246 -16.04 10.67 17.84
N GLU A 247 -15.84 11.20 16.65
CA GLU A 247 -14.62 11.03 15.86
C GLU A 247 -13.74 12.27 15.95
N PHE A 248 -12.44 12.09 15.73
CA PHE A 248 -11.46 13.16 15.85
C PHE A 248 -10.28 13.00 14.90
N ASN A 249 -9.74 14.14 14.47
CA ASN A 249 -8.47 14.27 13.77
C ASN A 249 -7.41 14.85 14.69
N VAL A 250 -6.17 14.51 14.37
CA VAL A 250 -4.97 14.89 15.12
C VAL A 250 -3.94 15.52 14.20
N GLN A 251 -3.06 16.35 14.75
CA GLN A 251 -2.02 17.05 13.98
C GLN A 251 -1.10 16.08 13.21
N ASP A 252 -0.66 15.01 13.88
CA ASP A 252 0.12 13.94 13.27
C ASP A 252 -0.67 12.62 13.33
N PRO A 253 -1.20 12.13 12.18
CA PRO A 253 -1.93 10.87 12.14
C PRO A 253 -1.10 9.67 12.62
N TRP A 254 0.23 9.74 12.57
CA TRP A 254 1.09 8.67 13.07
C TRP A 254 1.13 8.59 14.59
N ASN A 255 0.86 9.71 15.26
CA ASN A 255 0.77 9.78 16.72
C ASN A 255 -0.63 9.48 17.25
N SER A 256 -1.59 9.16 16.39
CA SER A 256 -3.00 8.92 16.75
C SER A 256 -3.17 7.89 17.87
N GLY A 257 -2.32 6.86 17.93
CA GLY A 257 -2.36 5.84 18.99
C GLY A 257 -2.01 6.37 20.38
N GLU A 258 -1.07 7.32 20.49
CA GLU A 258 -0.74 7.97 21.76
C GLU A 258 -1.83 8.95 22.17
N VAL A 259 -2.35 9.74 21.22
CA VAL A 259 -3.47 10.66 21.46
C VAL A 259 -4.70 9.88 21.91
N ALA A 260 -5.05 8.80 21.22
CA ALA A 260 -6.15 7.90 21.59
C ALA A 260 -5.96 7.32 22.98
N ALA A 261 -4.73 6.98 23.38
CA ALA A 261 -4.44 6.52 24.73
C ALA A 261 -4.68 7.60 25.80
N ARG A 262 -4.24 8.84 25.57
CA ARG A 262 -4.49 9.96 26.49
C ARG A 262 -5.97 10.29 26.61
N ILE A 263 -6.69 10.32 25.49
CA ILE A 263 -8.14 10.55 25.47
C ILE A 263 -8.87 9.44 26.24
N ARG A 264 -8.49 8.17 26.02
CA ARG A 264 -9.06 7.04 26.76
C ARG A 264 -8.83 7.15 28.27
N ASP A 265 -7.62 7.49 28.68
CA ASP A 265 -7.26 7.61 30.11
C ASP A 265 -7.97 8.81 30.76
N SER A 266 -8.23 9.86 29.98
CA SER A 266 -8.97 11.05 30.38
C SER A 266 -10.49 10.82 30.53
N LEU A 267 -11.08 10.02 29.64
CA LEU A 267 -12.51 9.70 29.64
C LEU A 267 -12.87 8.57 30.62
N GLY A 268 -12.04 7.53 30.70
CA GLY A 268 -12.30 6.34 31.51
C GLY A 268 -13.49 5.48 31.01
N PHE A 269 -13.91 4.51 31.83
CA PHE A 269 -15.09 3.68 31.56
C PHE A 269 -16.38 4.53 31.59
N PRO A 270 -17.35 4.33 30.68
CA PRO A 270 -17.51 3.22 29.73
C PRO A 270 -16.99 3.50 28.31
N TYR A 271 -16.03 4.40 28.12
CA TYR A 271 -15.58 4.78 26.79
C TYR A 271 -14.42 3.93 26.29
N SER A 272 -14.51 3.47 25.03
CA SER A 272 -13.40 2.94 24.25
C SER A 272 -12.93 4.00 23.27
N VAL A 273 -11.61 4.06 23.05
CA VAL A 273 -11.02 4.94 22.06
C VAL A 273 -10.12 4.10 21.17
N ASP A 274 -10.43 4.11 19.88
CA ASP A 274 -9.68 3.39 18.86
C ASP A 274 -9.19 4.36 17.79
N ASP A 275 -7.94 4.19 17.41
CA ASP A 275 -7.32 4.95 16.31
C ASP A 275 -7.44 4.18 14.98
N TRP A 276 -7.20 4.89 13.89
CA TRP A 276 -7.28 4.34 12.54
C TRP A 276 -6.31 3.14 12.31
N GLN A 277 -5.17 3.07 13.00
CA GLN A 277 -4.23 1.93 12.87
C GLN A 277 -4.77 0.69 13.57
N ARG A 278 -5.47 0.85 14.71
CA ARG A 278 -6.15 -0.26 15.39
C ARG A 278 -7.33 -0.79 14.59
N GLN A 279 -8.15 0.10 14.03
CA GLN A 279 -9.27 -0.30 13.17
C GLN A 279 -8.78 -1.10 11.95
N ASN A 280 -7.60 -0.77 11.44
CA ASN A 280 -6.97 -1.44 10.31
C ASN A 280 -5.84 -2.39 10.72
N ALA A 281 -5.87 -2.94 11.94
CA ALA A 281 -4.76 -3.72 12.50
C ALA A 281 -4.36 -4.93 11.64
N SER A 282 -5.31 -5.56 10.95
CA SER A 282 -5.04 -6.68 10.03
C SER A 282 -4.20 -6.25 8.82
N LEU A 283 -4.54 -5.11 8.20
CA LEU A 283 -3.80 -4.53 7.09
C LEU A 283 -2.39 -4.11 7.54
N PHE A 284 -2.27 -3.43 8.68
CA PHE A 284 -0.97 -3.06 9.23
C PHE A 284 -0.12 -4.26 9.62
N SER A 285 -0.73 -5.33 10.12
CA SER A 285 -0.04 -6.58 10.42
C SER A 285 0.46 -7.26 9.15
N ALA A 286 -0.33 -7.26 8.08
CA ALA A 286 0.08 -7.76 6.77
C ALA A 286 1.27 -6.96 6.22
N LEU A 287 1.22 -5.62 6.26
CA LEU A 287 2.33 -4.75 5.84
C LEU A 287 3.61 -5.01 6.66
N LYS A 288 3.49 -5.26 7.96
CA LYS A 288 4.63 -5.62 8.83
C LYS A 288 5.23 -6.98 8.45
N LEU A 289 4.39 -7.98 8.23
CA LEU A 289 4.82 -9.31 7.81
C LEU A 289 5.51 -9.27 6.45
N GLU A 290 4.97 -8.49 5.53
CA GLU A 290 5.56 -8.25 4.22
C GLU A 290 6.95 -7.60 4.33
N LYS A 291 7.10 -6.54 5.13
CA LYS A 291 8.42 -5.94 5.39
C LYS A 291 9.42 -6.94 5.94
N PHE A 292 8.98 -7.80 6.87
CA PHE A 292 9.82 -8.84 7.43
C PHE A 292 10.27 -9.85 6.36
N ALA A 293 9.34 -10.33 5.53
CA ALA A 293 9.65 -11.23 4.41
C ALA A 293 10.62 -10.59 3.41
N MET A 294 10.43 -9.31 3.07
CA MET A 294 11.35 -8.55 2.21
C MET A 294 12.74 -8.42 2.83
N GLY A 295 12.84 -8.22 4.14
CA GLY A 295 14.12 -8.23 4.85
C GLY A 295 14.89 -9.55 4.67
N ILE A 296 14.19 -10.68 4.69
CA ILE A 296 14.78 -12.01 4.43
C ILE A 296 15.27 -12.12 2.99
N ILE A 297 14.43 -11.73 2.01
CA ILE A 297 14.79 -11.77 0.59
C ILE A 297 16.01 -10.87 0.32
N LEU A 298 16.02 -9.66 0.89
CA LEU A 298 17.14 -8.73 0.83
C LEU A 298 18.43 -9.34 1.39
N LEU A 299 18.35 -9.95 2.57
CA LEU A 299 19.49 -10.64 3.17
C LEU A 299 20.03 -11.73 2.24
N LEU A 300 19.15 -12.54 1.62
CA LEU A 300 19.55 -13.58 0.67
C LEU A 300 20.22 -12.99 -0.58
N ILE A 301 19.71 -11.90 -1.14
CA ILE A 301 20.31 -11.22 -2.30
C ILE A 301 21.73 -10.74 -1.96
N VAL A 302 21.91 -10.10 -0.80
CA VAL A 302 23.22 -9.61 -0.34
C VAL A 302 24.18 -10.77 -0.10
N LEU A 303 23.72 -11.89 0.47
CA LEU A 303 24.53 -13.09 0.65
C LEU A 303 24.98 -13.66 -0.69
N VAL A 304 24.07 -13.82 -1.65
CA VAL A 304 24.38 -14.32 -3.01
C VAL A 304 25.39 -13.41 -3.71
N ALA A 305 25.20 -12.08 -3.64
CA ALA A 305 26.13 -11.11 -4.21
C ALA A 305 27.51 -11.18 -3.53
N SER A 306 27.56 -11.32 -2.20
CA SER A 306 28.80 -11.46 -1.44
C SER A 306 29.57 -12.73 -1.80
N PHE A 307 28.88 -13.87 -1.91
CA PHE A 307 29.49 -15.12 -2.37
C PHE A 307 30.03 -15.02 -3.79
N ASN A 308 29.36 -14.27 -4.67
CA ASN A 308 29.84 -14.02 -6.02
C ASN A 308 31.18 -13.25 -6.01
N ILE A 309 31.30 -12.22 -5.17
CA ILE A 309 32.56 -11.46 -5.00
C ILE A 309 33.65 -12.39 -4.46
N VAL A 310 33.38 -13.16 -3.41
CA VAL A 310 34.36 -14.09 -2.81
C VAL A 310 34.84 -15.11 -3.85
N SER A 311 33.92 -15.72 -4.60
CA SER A 311 34.25 -16.69 -5.65
C SER A 311 35.12 -16.08 -6.74
N THR A 312 34.83 -14.84 -7.12
CA THR A 312 35.60 -14.06 -8.09
C THR A 312 37.01 -13.76 -7.57
N LEU A 313 37.13 -13.30 -6.32
CA LEU A 313 38.42 -12.99 -5.70
C LEU A 313 39.30 -14.25 -5.58
N ILE A 314 38.73 -15.39 -5.16
CA ILE A 314 39.45 -16.67 -5.10
C ILE A 314 40.01 -17.01 -6.49
N MET A 315 39.19 -16.89 -7.53
CA MET A 315 39.63 -17.16 -8.90
C MET A 315 40.79 -16.25 -9.33
N VAL A 316 40.69 -14.94 -9.06
CA VAL A 316 41.75 -13.97 -9.36
C VAL A 316 43.04 -14.29 -8.60
N VAL A 317 42.95 -14.67 -7.32
CA VAL A 317 44.11 -15.06 -6.51
C VAL A 317 44.77 -16.31 -7.09
N THR A 318 43.99 -17.33 -7.46
CA THR A 318 44.53 -18.57 -8.04
C THR A 318 45.22 -18.36 -9.39
N ASP A 319 44.69 -17.46 -10.22
CA ASP A 319 45.32 -17.08 -11.50
C ASP A 319 46.63 -16.29 -11.30
N LYS A 320 46.81 -15.67 -10.12
CA LYS A 320 47.94 -14.79 -9.79
C LYS A 320 48.98 -15.39 -8.86
N VAL A 321 48.90 -16.68 -8.53
CA VAL A 321 49.80 -17.38 -7.59
C VAL A 321 51.28 -17.17 -7.90
N ARG A 322 51.69 -17.21 -9.18
CA ARG A 322 53.10 -17.00 -9.57
C ARG A 322 53.57 -15.56 -9.30
N GLU A 323 52.72 -14.57 -9.57
CA GLU A 323 53.02 -13.15 -9.30
C GLU A 323 53.10 -12.89 -7.79
N ILE A 324 52.21 -13.52 -7.01
CA ILE A 324 52.24 -13.49 -5.54
C ILE A 324 53.56 -14.07 -5.00
N GLY A 325 54.06 -15.17 -5.58
CA GLY A 325 55.33 -15.77 -5.21
C GLY A 325 56.53 -14.84 -5.41
N ILE A 326 56.55 -14.08 -6.51
CA ILE A 326 57.58 -13.06 -6.78
C ILE A 326 57.49 -11.92 -5.77
N MET A 327 56.28 -11.42 -5.50
CA MET A 327 56.04 -10.38 -4.49
C MET A 327 56.53 -10.79 -3.10
N ARG A 328 56.28 -12.03 -2.68
CA ARG A 328 56.81 -12.55 -1.40
C ARG A 328 58.33 -12.64 -1.39
N ALA A 329 58.95 -13.03 -2.51
CA ALA A 329 60.41 -13.08 -2.63
C ALA A 329 61.06 -11.68 -2.56
N MET A 330 60.33 -10.62 -2.95
CA MET A 330 60.76 -9.22 -2.80
C MET A 330 60.53 -8.64 -1.39
N GLY A 331 59.95 -9.41 -0.46
CA GLY A 331 59.79 -8.99 0.94
C GLY A 331 58.37 -8.63 1.38
N LEU A 332 57.34 -8.77 0.52
CA LEU A 332 55.95 -8.53 0.92
C LEU A 332 55.45 -9.63 1.88
N THR A 333 54.77 -9.22 2.95
CA THR A 333 54.17 -10.16 3.91
C THR A 333 52.85 -10.71 3.40
N ALA A 334 52.36 -11.81 4.00
CA ALA A 334 51.05 -12.36 3.65
C ALA A 334 49.91 -11.37 3.91
N ALA A 335 50.01 -10.56 4.97
CA ALA A 335 49.03 -9.53 5.29
C ALA A 335 48.96 -8.43 4.22
N ASP A 336 50.11 -8.02 3.67
CA ASP A 336 50.17 -7.02 2.60
C ASP A 336 49.47 -7.54 1.33
N ILE A 337 49.68 -8.82 1.00
CA ILE A 337 49.01 -9.47 -0.12
C ILE A 337 47.50 -9.55 0.11
N THR A 338 47.05 -9.95 1.30
CA THR A 338 45.62 -9.99 1.64
C THR A 338 44.97 -8.61 1.50
N ARG A 339 45.64 -7.54 1.98
CA ARG A 339 45.15 -6.16 1.85
C ARG A 339 44.94 -5.75 0.39
N ILE A 340 45.84 -6.13 -0.51
CA ILE A 340 45.72 -5.82 -1.95
C ILE A 340 44.44 -6.44 -2.53
N PHE A 341 44.18 -7.72 -2.26
CA PHE A 341 42.99 -8.39 -2.78
C PHE A 341 41.69 -7.94 -2.12
N VAL A 342 41.72 -7.61 -0.82
CA VAL A 342 40.58 -6.99 -0.14
C VAL A 342 40.27 -5.63 -0.76
N LEU A 343 41.28 -4.80 -1.03
CA LEU A 343 41.10 -3.50 -1.70
C LEU A 343 40.52 -3.67 -3.11
N GLN A 344 40.95 -4.69 -3.86
CA GLN A 344 40.36 -5.01 -5.16
C GLN A 344 38.87 -5.37 -5.02
N GLY A 345 38.50 -6.16 -4.01
CA GLY A 345 37.10 -6.47 -3.69
C GLY A 345 36.29 -5.22 -3.36
N VAL A 346 36.85 -4.30 -2.56
CA VAL A 346 36.24 -3.00 -2.24
C VAL A 346 36.01 -2.17 -3.50
N VAL A 347 36.99 -2.11 -4.42
CA VAL A 347 36.83 -1.37 -5.68
C VAL A 347 35.73 -1.99 -6.55
N ILE A 348 35.67 -3.32 -6.68
CA ILE A 348 34.60 -4.02 -7.41
C ILE A 348 33.24 -3.71 -6.79
N GLY A 349 33.15 -3.77 -5.45
CA GLY A 349 31.95 -3.43 -4.70
C GLY A 349 31.53 -1.98 -4.94
N LEU A 350 32.45 -1.03 -4.80
CA LEU A 350 32.17 0.40 -4.97
C LEU A 350 31.70 0.72 -6.40
N VAL A 351 32.39 0.21 -7.42
CA VAL A 351 32.01 0.42 -8.82
C VAL A 351 30.66 -0.25 -9.10
N GLY A 352 30.47 -1.49 -8.65
CA GLY A 352 29.22 -2.22 -8.81
C GLY A 352 28.05 -1.52 -8.13
N THR A 353 28.21 -1.07 -6.89
CA THR A 353 27.19 -0.31 -6.15
C THR A 353 26.92 1.02 -6.85
N THR A 354 27.93 1.77 -7.28
CA THR A 354 27.72 3.06 -7.96
C THR A 354 26.92 2.90 -9.25
N VAL A 355 27.28 1.91 -10.08
CA VAL A 355 26.56 1.59 -11.32
C VAL A 355 25.15 1.08 -11.02
N GLY A 356 25.02 0.15 -10.06
CA GLY A 356 23.74 -0.41 -9.63
C GLY A 356 22.79 0.65 -9.07
N THR A 357 23.30 1.59 -8.27
CA THR A 357 22.53 2.72 -7.75
C THR A 357 22.10 3.65 -8.86
N GLY A 358 22.99 4.00 -9.80
CA GLY A 358 22.62 4.79 -10.97
C GLY A 358 21.48 4.16 -11.78
N LEU A 359 21.62 2.87 -12.10
CA LEU A 359 20.58 2.12 -12.83
C LEU A 359 19.28 1.99 -12.04
N GLY A 360 19.39 1.74 -10.73
CA GLY A 360 18.25 1.61 -9.83
C GLY A 360 17.43 2.89 -9.78
N LEU A 361 18.07 4.04 -9.54
CA LEU A 361 17.42 5.35 -9.45
C LEU A 361 16.84 5.83 -10.79
N THR A 362 17.40 5.42 -11.92
CA THR A 362 16.79 5.74 -13.23
C THR A 362 15.54 4.94 -13.53
N LEU A 363 15.35 3.81 -12.85
CA LEU A 363 14.25 2.88 -13.09
C LEU A 363 13.14 2.98 -12.03
N SER A 364 13.50 3.28 -10.78
CA SER A 364 12.58 3.59 -9.68
C SER A 364 12.00 4.99 -9.85
#